data_AF-A0A831RIY1-F1
#
_entry.id   AF-A0A831RIY1-F1
#
_cell.length_a   1.000
_cell.length_b   1.000
_cell.length_c   1.000
_cell.angle_alpha   90.00
_cell.angle_beta   90.00
_cell.angle_gamma   90.00
#
_symmetry.space_group_name_H-M   'P 1'
#
loop_
_entity.id
_entity.type
_entity.pdbx_description
1 polymer ?
#
loop_
_entity_poly.entity_id
_entity_poly.type
_entity_poly.pdbx_seq_one_letter_code
_entity_poly.pdbx_strand_id
1 'polypeptide(L)'
;SVQQLAIGVAMGFVVQLVFGAVVIAGQSIAVGMGLGFSEVVDPLNGVQVPVLSQFYSITATLLFLALDGHLLLIQVLAASFHALPVGPLGLDRADLWRLAGWGSQMFAGAITIALPALLSLILVNLAFGMVTKAAPQMNIFAVGFPVTILVGFVLILVTLPALGDQFQSLAGSAFALLSRLFGAGG
;
A
#
# COMPACT_ATOMS: atom_id res chain seq x y z
N SER A 1 -23.86 11.09 19.10
CA SER A 1 -23.22 9.76 19.23
C SER A 1 -22.88 9.14 17.87
N VAL A 2 -23.83 8.92 16.96
CA VAL A 2 -23.55 8.31 15.63
C VAL A 2 -22.54 9.13 14.81
N GLN A 3 -22.63 10.46 14.84
CA GLN A 3 -21.69 11.34 14.14
C GLN A 3 -20.24 11.19 14.61
N GLN A 4 -20.01 11.06 15.92
CA GLN A 4 -18.65 10.87 16.47
C GLN A 4 -18.08 9.52 16.07
N LEU A 5 -18.92 8.48 16.04
CA LEU A 5 -18.54 7.18 15.51
C LEU A 5 -18.13 7.29 14.04
N ALA A 6 -18.91 8.00 13.22
CA ALA A 6 -18.61 8.21 11.81
C ALA A 6 -17.29 8.96 11.58
N ILE A 7 -16.97 9.97 12.40
CA ILE A 7 -15.70 10.71 12.36
C ILE A 7 -14.53 9.79 12.71
N GLY A 8 -14.64 9.00 13.77
CA GLY A 8 -13.62 8.02 14.16
C GLY A 8 -13.39 6.96 13.08
N VAL A 9 -14.46 6.43 12.50
CA VAL A 9 -14.40 5.47 11.38
C VAL A 9 -13.77 6.11 10.15
N ALA A 10 -14.10 7.36 9.83
CA ALA A 10 -13.50 8.07 8.69
C ALA A 10 -11.98 8.26 8.85
N MET A 11 -11.53 8.66 10.04
CA MET A 11 -10.09 8.77 10.34
C MET A 11 -9.38 7.42 10.23
N GLY A 12 -9.95 6.39 10.88
CA GLY A 12 -9.42 5.03 10.79
C GLY A 12 -9.39 4.49 9.36
N PHE A 13 -10.41 4.79 8.57
CA PHE A 13 -10.51 4.40 7.17
C PHE A 13 -9.40 5.01 6.31
N VAL A 14 -9.13 6.31 6.44
CA VAL A 14 -8.06 6.97 5.69
C VAL A 14 -6.69 6.39 6.04
N VAL A 15 -6.42 6.15 7.33
CA VAL A 15 -5.17 5.49 7.76
C VAL A 15 -5.11 4.06 7.20
N GLN A 16 -6.20 3.29 7.29
CA GLN A 16 -6.28 1.95 6.73
C GLN A 16 -5.97 1.93 5.22
N LEU A 17 -6.39 2.94 4.47
CA LEU A 17 -6.07 3.06 3.05
C LEU A 17 -4.56 3.29 2.81
N VAL A 18 -3.85 4.02 3.69
CA VAL A 18 -2.38 4.17 3.61
C VAL A 18 -1.71 2.79 3.72
N PHE A 19 -2.08 1.99 4.73
CA PHE A 19 -1.55 0.64 4.90
C PHE A 19 -1.96 -0.28 3.76
N GLY A 20 -3.19 -0.18 3.30
CA GLY A 20 -3.71 -0.92 2.14
C GLY A 20 -2.88 -0.69 0.88
N ALA A 21 -2.45 0.55 0.63
CA ALA A 21 -1.58 0.84 -0.51
C ALA A 21 -0.25 0.07 -0.46
N VAL A 22 0.38 0.02 0.70
CA VAL A 22 1.66 -0.68 0.91
C VAL A 22 1.50 -2.20 0.77
N VAL A 23 0.40 -2.75 1.29
CA VAL A 23 0.05 -4.17 1.17
C VAL A 23 -0.19 -4.55 -0.30
N ILE A 24 -0.95 -3.75 -1.04
CA ILE A 24 -1.21 -3.97 -2.48
C ILE A 24 0.10 -3.89 -3.27
N ALA A 25 0.99 -2.95 -2.93
CA ALA A 25 2.31 -2.86 -3.55
C ALA A 25 3.13 -4.13 -3.33
N GLY A 26 3.22 -4.62 -2.09
CA GLY A 26 3.92 -5.86 -1.74
C GLY A 26 3.34 -7.08 -2.46
N GLN A 27 2.01 -7.19 -2.54
CA GLN A 27 1.34 -8.27 -3.27
C GLN A 27 1.67 -8.22 -4.77
N SER A 28 1.66 -7.02 -5.37
CA SER A 28 1.96 -6.84 -6.79
C SER A 28 3.37 -7.30 -7.12
N ILE A 29 4.35 -6.95 -6.26
CA ILE A 29 5.74 -7.41 -6.40
C ILE A 29 5.83 -8.94 -6.25
N ALA A 30 5.12 -9.52 -5.28
CA ALA A 30 5.10 -10.97 -5.07
C ALA A 30 4.59 -11.75 -6.29
N VAL A 31 3.53 -11.25 -6.92
CA VAL A 31 3.00 -11.80 -8.17
C VAL A 31 4.05 -11.68 -9.28
N GLY A 32 4.72 -10.53 -9.40
CA GLY A 32 5.79 -10.32 -10.38
C GLY A 32 7.01 -11.23 -10.20
N MET A 33 7.30 -11.68 -8.97
CA MET A 33 8.36 -12.63 -8.66
C MET A 33 7.98 -14.10 -8.93
N GLY A 34 6.69 -14.37 -9.16
CA GLY A 34 6.17 -15.73 -9.34
C GLY A 34 5.78 -16.44 -8.03
N LEU A 35 5.89 -15.77 -6.88
CA LEU A 35 5.49 -16.32 -5.58
C LEU A 35 3.96 -16.51 -5.47
N GLY A 36 3.19 -15.80 -6.31
CA GLY A 36 1.73 -15.93 -6.42
C GLY A 36 1.25 -16.94 -7.47
N PHE A 37 2.12 -17.79 -8.04
CA PHE A 37 1.74 -18.68 -9.15
C PHE A 37 0.58 -19.63 -8.78
N SER A 38 0.57 -20.17 -7.57
CA SER A 38 -0.52 -21.05 -7.10
C SER A 38 -1.89 -20.36 -7.08
N GLU A 39 -1.93 -19.06 -6.80
CA GLU A 39 -3.16 -18.24 -6.80
C GLU A 39 -3.63 -17.89 -8.21
N VAL A 40 -2.68 -17.64 -9.13
CA VAL A 40 -3.00 -17.38 -10.54
C VAL A 40 -3.55 -18.63 -11.24
N VAL A 41 -3.06 -19.81 -10.84
CA VAL A 41 -3.48 -21.09 -11.42
C VAL A 41 -4.75 -21.64 -10.78
N ASP A 42 -4.92 -21.53 -9.46
CA ASP A 42 -6.14 -21.90 -8.76
C ASP A 42 -6.59 -20.79 -7.78
N PRO A 43 -7.44 -19.85 -8.24
CA PRO A 43 -7.97 -18.78 -7.41
C PRO A 43 -8.94 -19.26 -6.32
N LEU A 44 -9.50 -20.48 -6.43
CA LEU A 44 -10.55 -20.99 -5.54
C LEU A 44 -9.97 -21.83 -4.40
N ASN A 45 -8.89 -22.58 -4.63
CA ASN A 45 -8.26 -23.46 -3.63
C ASN A 45 -6.77 -23.17 -3.38
N GLY A 46 -6.17 -22.20 -4.07
CA GLY A 46 -4.78 -21.82 -3.88
C GLY A 46 -4.54 -21.26 -2.47
N VAL A 47 -3.63 -21.88 -1.71
CA VAL A 47 -3.22 -21.35 -0.41
C VAL A 47 -2.40 -20.07 -0.64
N GLN A 48 -2.99 -18.92 -0.31
CA GLN A 48 -2.25 -17.66 -0.23
C GLN A 48 -1.28 -17.73 0.95
N VAL A 49 0.03 -17.69 0.68
CA VAL A 49 1.01 -17.34 1.70
C VAL A 49 1.54 -15.95 1.35
N PRO A 50 0.92 -14.86 1.83
CA PRO A 50 1.28 -13.50 1.46
C PRO A 50 2.52 -13.03 2.23
N VAL A 51 3.64 -13.74 2.08
CA VAL A 51 4.89 -13.47 2.83
C VAL A 51 5.37 -12.04 2.60
N LEU A 52 5.38 -11.59 1.35
CA LEU A 52 5.82 -10.24 1.00
C LEU A 52 4.84 -9.19 1.49
N SER A 53 3.53 -9.38 1.28
CA SER A 53 2.53 -8.42 1.79
C SER A 53 2.61 -8.27 3.32
N GLN A 54 2.87 -9.38 4.03
CA GLN A 54 3.09 -9.36 5.48
C GLN A 54 4.37 -8.61 5.85
N PHE A 55 5.47 -8.85 5.12
CA PHE A 55 6.72 -8.10 5.31
C PHE A 55 6.53 -6.59 5.12
N TYR A 56 5.82 -6.19 4.05
CA TYR A 56 5.49 -4.79 3.77
C TYR A 56 4.55 -4.20 4.83
N SER A 57 3.58 -4.96 5.35
CA SER A 57 2.70 -4.54 6.45
C SER A 57 3.47 -4.28 7.75
N ILE A 58 4.39 -5.17 8.13
CA ILE A 58 5.24 -4.99 9.30
C ILE A 58 6.13 -3.76 9.11
N THR A 59 6.75 -3.62 7.93
CA THR A 59 7.61 -2.47 7.61
C THR A 59 6.83 -1.15 7.66
N ALA A 60 5.63 -1.11 7.09
CA ALA A 60 4.74 0.06 7.17
C ALA A 60 4.37 0.40 8.61
N THR A 61 4.12 -0.61 9.45
CA THR A 61 3.82 -0.42 10.88
C THR A 61 5.02 0.18 11.62
N LEU A 62 6.22 -0.34 11.37
CA LEU A 62 7.44 0.20 11.96
C LEU A 62 7.71 1.64 11.49
N LEU A 63 7.52 1.94 10.20
CA LEU A 63 7.63 3.29 9.67
C LEU A 63 6.59 4.24 10.29
N PHE A 64 5.35 3.78 10.45
CA PHE A 64 4.29 4.57 11.09
C PHE A 64 4.62 4.91 12.54
N LEU A 65 5.22 3.97 13.28
CA LEU A 65 5.69 4.21 14.64
C LEU A 65 6.91 5.12 14.67
N ALA A 66 7.88 4.92 13.76
CA ALA A 66 9.10 5.74 13.67
C ALA A 66 8.82 7.20 13.26
N LEU A 67 7.74 7.45 12.52
CA LEU A 67 7.29 8.78 12.13
C LEU A 67 6.32 9.42 13.14
N ASP A 68 6.12 8.80 14.31
CA ASP A 68 5.15 9.24 15.33
C ASP A 68 3.71 9.42 14.78
N GLY A 69 3.35 8.66 13.74
CA GLY A 69 2.05 8.77 13.07
C GLY A 69 0.87 8.48 14.02
N HIS A 70 1.09 7.64 15.02
CA HIS A 70 0.11 7.35 16.07
C HIS A 70 -0.17 8.57 16.97
N LEU A 71 0.86 9.37 17.30
CA LEU A 71 0.69 10.61 18.06
C LEU A 71 -0.02 11.67 17.23
N LEU A 72 0.32 11.79 15.94
CA LEU A 72 -0.37 12.69 15.01
C LEU A 72 -1.85 12.34 14.88
N LEU A 73 -2.19 11.05 14.80
CA LEU A 73 -3.58 10.60 14.74
C LEU A 73 -4.38 10.99 15.99
N ILE A 74 -3.78 10.84 17.18
CA ILE A 74 -4.41 11.27 18.45
C ILE A 74 -4.58 12.79 18.49
N GLN A 75 -3.59 13.56 18.03
CA GLN A 75 -3.69 15.02 17.96
C GLN A 75 -4.81 15.48 17.02
N VAL A 76 -4.93 14.87 15.84
CA VAL A 76 -6.01 15.19 14.88
C VAL A 76 -7.37 14.79 15.46
N LEU A 77 -7.47 13.65 16.15
CA LEU A 77 -8.68 13.24 16.85
C LEU A 77 -9.06 14.26 17.94
N ALA A 78 -8.11 14.70 18.76
CA ALA A 78 -8.36 15.72 19.78
C ALA A 78 -8.81 17.06 19.18
N ALA A 79 -8.16 17.50 18.09
CA ALA A 79 -8.53 18.70 17.36
C ALA A 79 -9.93 18.61 16.74
N SER A 80 -10.36 17.42 16.32
CA SER A 80 -11.69 17.20 15.74
C SER A 80 -12.84 17.55 16.68
N PHE A 81 -12.67 17.39 17.99
CA PHE A 81 -13.67 17.77 18.99
C PHE A 81 -13.85 19.29 19.11
N HIS A 82 -12.81 20.07 18.79
CA HIS A 82 -12.88 21.53 18.77
C HIS A 82 -13.42 22.06 17.44
N ALA A 83 -13.01 21.45 16.32
CA ALA A 83 -13.42 21.87 14.98
C ALA A 83 -14.89 21.53 14.66
N LEU A 84 -15.35 20.35 15.12
CA LEU A 84 -16.71 19.88 14.96
C LEU A 84 -17.32 19.64 16.35
N PRO A 85 -17.80 20.70 17.03
CA PRO A 85 -18.44 20.55 18.33
C PRO A 85 -19.65 19.62 18.21
N VAL A 86 -19.95 18.91 19.30
CA VAL A 86 -21.04 17.92 19.34
C VAL A 86 -22.38 18.62 19.08
N GLY A 87 -22.90 18.51 17.85
CA GLY A 87 -24.08 19.26 17.41
C GLY A 87 -24.52 18.86 15.99
N PRO A 88 -25.56 19.49 15.43
CA PRO A 88 -26.16 19.11 14.14
C PRO A 88 -25.28 19.40 12.91
N LEU A 89 -24.18 20.14 13.07
CA LEU A 89 -23.16 20.34 12.06
C LEU A 89 -22.27 19.08 11.99
N GLY A 90 -22.57 18.21 11.02
CA GLY A 90 -21.80 17.01 10.72
C GLY A 90 -21.00 17.11 9.44
N LEU A 91 -20.40 15.98 9.05
CA LEU A 91 -19.76 15.81 7.75
C LEU A 91 -20.74 16.14 6.62
N ASP A 92 -20.36 17.03 5.71
CA ASP A 92 -21.15 17.33 4.53
C ASP A 92 -20.97 16.23 3.46
N ARG A 93 -21.88 16.16 2.49
CA ARG A 93 -21.75 15.26 1.32
C ARG A 93 -20.44 15.49 0.57
N ALA A 94 -19.96 16.73 0.52
CA ALA A 94 -18.69 17.06 -0.12
C ALA A 94 -17.49 16.37 0.58
N ASP A 95 -17.51 16.27 1.91
CA ASP A 95 -16.44 15.65 2.69
C ASP A 95 -16.46 14.13 2.54
N LEU A 96 -17.65 13.53 2.52
CA LEU A 96 -17.81 12.10 2.21
C LEU A 96 -17.32 11.76 0.80
N TRP A 97 -17.57 12.64 -0.18
CA TRP A 97 -17.08 12.44 -1.55
C TRP A 97 -15.55 12.56 -1.63
N ARG A 98 -14.94 13.48 -0.87
CA ARG A 98 -13.48 13.60 -0.76
C ARG A 98 -12.85 12.37 -0.11
N LEU A 99 -13.46 11.84 0.95
CA LEU A 99 -13.04 10.60 1.59
C LEU A 99 -13.11 9.41 0.62
N ALA A 100 -14.22 9.27 -0.10
CA ALA A 100 -14.37 8.22 -1.11
C ALA A 100 -13.36 8.36 -2.26
N GLY A 101 -13.10 9.59 -2.72
CA GLY A 101 -12.09 9.89 -3.75
C GLY A 101 -10.66 9.54 -3.34
N TRP A 102 -10.37 9.49 -2.03
CA TRP A 102 -9.05 9.12 -1.53
C TRP A 102 -8.70 7.64 -1.79
N GLY A 103 -9.68 6.79 -2.09
CA GLY A 103 -9.42 5.44 -2.60
C GLY A 103 -8.56 5.44 -3.88
N SER A 104 -8.68 6.46 -4.73
CA SER A 104 -7.80 6.61 -5.90
C SER A 104 -6.35 6.88 -5.51
N GLN A 105 -6.11 7.66 -4.44
CA GLN A 105 -4.78 7.93 -3.92
C GLN A 105 -4.13 6.66 -3.34
N MET A 106 -4.92 5.78 -2.73
CA MET A 106 -4.44 4.46 -2.29
C MET A 106 -3.85 3.67 -3.47
N PHE A 107 -4.59 3.53 -4.57
CA PHE A 107 -4.12 2.77 -5.74
C PHE A 107 -2.93 3.46 -6.42
N ALA A 108 -2.96 4.79 -6.55
CA ALA A 108 -1.83 5.55 -7.08
C ALA A 108 -0.57 5.36 -6.22
N GLY A 109 -0.71 5.44 -4.90
CA GLY A 109 0.37 5.17 -3.95
C GLY A 109 0.91 3.75 -4.08
N ALA A 110 0.03 2.75 -4.15
CA ALA A 110 0.42 1.35 -4.32
C ALA A 110 1.24 1.13 -5.59
N ILE A 111 0.78 1.69 -6.72
CA ILE A 111 1.50 1.60 -7.99
C ILE A 111 2.85 2.30 -7.87
N THR A 112 2.90 3.50 -7.30
CA THR A 112 4.15 4.28 -7.21
C THR A 112 5.21 3.54 -6.37
N ILE A 113 4.79 2.92 -5.25
CA ILE A 113 5.66 2.08 -4.42
C ILE A 113 6.16 0.86 -5.21
N ALA A 114 5.27 0.18 -5.93
CA ALA A 114 5.60 -1.05 -6.64
C ALA A 114 6.33 -0.84 -7.97
N LEU A 115 6.19 0.35 -8.59
CA LEU A 115 6.64 0.69 -9.93
C LEU A 115 8.11 0.31 -10.21
N PRO A 116 9.11 0.71 -9.40
CA PRO A 116 10.51 0.42 -9.70
C PRO A 116 10.81 -1.09 -9.71
N ALA A 117 10.23 -1.85 -8.77
CA ALA A 117 10.40 -3.29 -8.68
C ALA A 117 9.63 -4.01 -9.80
N LEU A 118 8.38 -3.62 -10.05
CA LEU A 118 7.53 -4.23 -11.08
C LEU A 118 8.10 -4.06 -12.49
N LEU A 119 8.55 -2.86 -12.86
CA LEU A 119 9.15 -2.62 -14.17
C LEU A 119 10.42 -3.46 -14.35
N SER A 120 11.24 -3.54 -13.32
CA SER A 120 12.46 -4.36 -13.34
C SER A 120 12.12 -5.85 -13.51
N LEU A 121 11.10 -6.36 -12.80
CA LEU A 121 10.65 -7.74 -12.92
C LEU A 121 10.04 -8.04 -14.31
N ILE A 122 9.30 -7.10 -14.90
CA ILE A 122 8.79 -7.23 -16.26
C ILE A 122 9.94 -7.37 -17.26
N LEU A 123 11.00 -6.56 -17.12
CA LEU A 123 12.18 -6.66 -17.98
C LEU A 123 12.91 -8.00 -17.82
N VAL A 124 13.03 -8.50 -16.59
CA VAL A 124 13.62 -9.81 -16.30
C VAL A 124 12.79 -10.92 -16.94
N ASN A 125 11.47 -10.88 -16.79
CA ASN A 125 10.56 -11.84 -17.41
C ASN A 125 10.63 -11.79 -18.95
N LEU A 126 10.76 -10.60 -19.54
CA LEU A 126 10.94 -10.44 -20.97
C LEU A 126 12.27 -11.04 -21.44
N ALA A 127 13.36 -10.79 -20.70
CA ALA A 127 14.67 -11.39 -20.98
C ALA A 127 14.60 -12.92 -20.93
N PHE A 128 13.92 -13.50 -19.94
CA PHE A 128 13.67 -14.94 -19.87
C PHE A 128 12.85 -15.44 -21.05
N GLY A 129 11.82 -14.70 -21.48
CA GLY A 129 11.06 -15.03 -22.68
C GLY A 129 11.92 -15.11 -23.94
N MET A 130 12.90 -14.22 -24.09
CA MET A 130 13.88 -14.29 -25.19
C MET A 130 14.81 -15.50 -25.06
N VAL A 131 15.29 -15.80 -23.84
CA VAL A 131 16.15 -16.97 -23.59
C VAL A 131 15.43 -18.28 -23.89
N THR A 132 14.16 -18.41 -23.52
CA THR A 132 13.35 -19.60 -23.85
C THR A 132 13.16 -19.77 -25.35
N LYS A 133 13.05 -18.67 -26.10
CA LYS A 133 13.02 -18.72 -27.57
C LYS A 133 14.36 -19.20 -28.15
N ALA A 134 15.48 -18.79 -27.56
CA ALA A 134 16.82 -19.15 -28.03
C ALA A 134 17.25 -20.58 -27.61
N ALA A 135 16.81 -21.06 -26.46
CA ALA A 135 17.13 -22.37 -25.89
C ALA A 135 15.86 -23.09 -25.39
N PRO A 136 15.03 -23.64 -26.30
CA PRO A 136 13.73 -24.24 -25.95
C PRO A 136 13.85 -25.51 -25.09
N GLN A 137 15.04 -26.10 -25.05
CA GLN A 137 15.38 -27.25 -24.19
C GLN A 137 15.57 -26.88 -22.70
N MET A 138 15.65 -25.59 -22.36
CA MET A 138 15.65 -25.17 -20.95
C MET A 138 14.23 -25.19 -20.38
N ASN A 139 14.06 -25.94 -19.30
CA ASN A 139 12.82 -25.87 -18.51
C ASN A 139 12.77 -24.54 -17.75
N ILE A 140 12.04 -23.56 -18.30
CA ILE A 140 11.87 -22.24 -17.69
C ILE A 140 11.25 -22.31 -16.29
N PHE A 141 10.46 -23.33 -15.97
CA PHE A 141 9.93 -23.49 -14.62
C PHE A 141 11.01 -23.93 -13.63
N ALA A 142 11.99 -24.71 -14.07
CA ALA A 142 13.08 -25.16 -13.22
C ALA A 142 14.11 -24.06 -12.92
N VAL A 143 14.35 -23.15 -13.89
CA VAL A 143 15.41 -22.13 -13.79
C VAL A 143 14.85 -20.72 -13.58
N GLY A 144 13.74 -20.37 -14.23
CA GLY A 144 13.15 -19.04 -14.19
C GLY A 144 12.65 -18.66 -12.80
N PHE A 145 11.85 -19.51 -12.15
CA PHE A 145 11.30 -19.21 -10.82
C PHE A 145 12.38 -18.93 -9.76
N PRO A 146 13.42 -19.77 -9.57
CA PRO A 146 14.48 -19.45 -8.62
C PRO A 146 15.20 -18.13 -8.93
N VAL A 147 15.41 -17.81 -10.21
CA VAL A 147 16.10 -16.58 -10.60
C VAL A 147 15.21 -15.35 -10.42
N THR A 148 13.92 -15.39 -10.78
CA THR A 148 12.99 -14.27 -10.56
C THR A 148 12.81 -13.98 -9.08
N ILE A 149 12.82 -15.00 -8.23
CA ILE A 149 12.78 -14.85 -6.77
C ILE A 149 14.07 -14.16 -6.28
N LEU A 150 15.26 -14.63 -6.69
CA LEU A 150 16.53 -14.01 -6.28
C LEU A 150 16.61 -12.55 -6.72
N VAL A 151 16.29 -12.27 -7.99
CA VAL A 151 16.29 -10.90 -8.52
C VAL A 151 15.25 -10.04 -7.80
N GLY A 152 14.07 -10.57 -7.52
CA GLY A 152 13.04 -9.86 -6.76
C GLY A 152 13.48 -9.48 -5.35
N PHE A 153 14.17 -10.37 -4.63
CA PHE A 153 14.74 -10.02 -3.33
C PHE A 153 15.80 -8.92 -3.41
N VAL A 154 16.69 -8.98 -4.42
CA VAL A 154 17.68 -7.91 -4.66
C VAL A 154 16.97 -6.58 -4.95
N LEU A 155 15.93 -6.59 -5.78
CA LEU A 155 15.14 -5.40 -6.10
C LEU A 155 14.43 -4.84 -4.87
N ILE A 156 13.88 -5.68 -3.99
CA ILE A 156 13.28 -5.24 -2.73
C ILE A 156 14.32 -4.54 -1.86
N LEU A 157 15.53 -5.11 -1.72
CA LEU A 157 16.61 -4.50 -0.93
C LEU A 157 17.02 -3.13 -1.48
N VAL A 158 17.09 -2.98 -2.81
CA VAL A 158 17.46 -1.72 -3.47
C VAL A 158 16.34 -0.68 -3.38
N THR A 159 15.08 -1.11 -3.45
CA THR A 159 13.91 -0.20 -3.41
C THR A 159 13.41 0.10 -2.00
N LEU A 160 13.93 -0.59 -0.97
CA LEU A 160 13.51 -0.42 0.42
C LEU A 160 13.65 1.03 0.95
N PRO A 161 14.72 1.79 0.64
CA PRO A 161 14.80 3.19 1.06
C PRO A 161 13.69 4.05 0.43
N ALA A 162 13.39 3.83 -0.84
CA ALA A 162 12.35 4.56 -1.57
C ALA A 162 10.94 4.26 -1.00
N LEU A 163 10.71 3.08 -0.42
CA LEU A 163 9.48 2.76 0.30
C LEU A 163 9.25 3.74 1.48
N GLY A 164 10.31 4.11 2.20
CA GLY A 164 10.24 5.06 3.31
C GLY A 164 9.73 6.43 2.86
N ASP A 165 10.37 6.99 1.82
CA ASP A 165 10.00 8.30 1.24
C ASP A 165 8.55 8.28 0.70
N GLN A 166 8.19 7.20 -0.01
CA GLN A 166 6.87 7.06 -0.60
C GLN A 166 5.78 6.87 0.47
N PHE A 167 6.08 6.13 1.54
CA PHE A 167 5.20 5.98 2.70
C PHE A 167 5.00 7.31 3.41
N GLN A 168 6.08 8.07 3.66
CA GLN A 168 6.00 9.38 4.30
C GLN A 168 5.15 10.36 3.45
N SER A 169 5.35 10.37 2.14
CA SER A 169 4.52 11.18 1.22
C SER A 169 3.04 10.79 1.29
N LEU A 170 2.75 9.48 1.28
CA LEU A 170 1.37 8.99 1.31
C LEU A 170 0.70 9.27 2.65
N ALA A 171 1.37 8.97 3.76
CA ALA A 171 0.90 9.27 5.11
C ALA A 171 0.72 10.77 5.33
N GLY A 172 1.66 11.60 4.86
CA GLY A 172 1.54 13.06 4.92
C GLY A 172 0.31 13.58 4.17
N SER A 173 0.03 13.05 2.97
CA SER A 173 -1.17 13.40 2.21
C SER A 173 -2.48 12.95 2.89
N ALA A 174 -2.46 11.82 3.58
CA ALA A 174 -3.57 11.32 4.39
C ALA A 174 -3.86 12.26 5.57
N PHE A 175 -2.84 12.60 6.35
CA PHE A 175 -2.97 13.53 7.47
C PHE A 175 -3.35 14.95 7.02
N ALA A 176 -2.88 15.40 5.84
CA ALA A 176 -3.31 16.65 5.24
C ALA A 176 -4.81 16.63 4.86
N LEU A 177 -5.34 15.49 4.40
CA LEU A 177 -6.79 15.36 4.19
C LEU A 177 -7.53 15.40 5.54
N LEU A 178 -7.09 14.64 6.52
CA LEU A 178 -7.75 14.57 7.83
C LEU A 178 -7.75 15.93 8.55
N SER A 179 -6.65 16.68 8.48
CA SER A 179 -6.58 18.04 9.02
C SER A 179 -7.47 19.02 8.26
N ARG A 180 -7.66 18.88 6.94
CA ARG A 180 -8.61 19.72 6.19
C ARG A 180 -10.08 19.41 6.49
N LEU A 181 -10.40 18.15 6.79
CA LEU A 181 -11.77 17.71 7.06
C LEU A 181 -12.17 17.88 8.53
N PHE A 182 -11.21 17.68 9.44
CA PHE A 182 -11.47 17.58 10.88
C PHE A 182 -10.59 18.51 11.72
N GLY A 183 -9.52 19.07 11.16
CA GLY A 183 -8.72 20.09 11.82
C GLY A 183 -9.31 21.47 11.56
N ALA A 184 -9.45 22.27 12.61
CA ALA A 184 -9.72 23.69 12.44
C ALA A 184 -8.58 24.29 11.60
N GLY A 185 -8.94 24.88 10.45
CA GLY A 185 -7.97 25.53 9.57
C GLY A 185 -7.10 26.52 10.34
N GLY A 186 -5.79 26.29 10.26
CA GLY A 186 -4.73 27.24 10.52
C GLY A 186 -3.66 27.02 9.47
#